data_AF-A0A2W4QC99-F1
#
_entry.id   AF-A0A2W4QC99-F1
#
_cell.length_a   1.000
_cell.length_b   1.000
_cell.length_c   1.000
_cell.angle_alpha   90.00
_cell.angle_beta   90.00
_cell.angle_gamma   90.00
#
_symmetry.space_group_name_H-M   'P 1'
#
loop_
_entity.id
_entity.type
_entity.pdbx_description
1 polymer ?
#
loop_
_entity_poly.entity_id
_entity_poly.type
_entity_poly.pdbx_seq_one_letter_code
_entity_poly.pdbx_strand_id
1 'polypeptide(L)'
;MEIQIEKLAFESKPDSLPHGYRIRAMYLLQPKREALIEIFKGDDLVKQFLFPAYKIWNIAAHAHDIVDGLEDGGDERGLRMAAWNGIEGATLVLP
;
A
#
# COMPACT_ATOMS: atom_id res chain seq x y z
N MET A 1 14.22 -12.74 2.55
CA MET A 1 14.65 -11.63 1.66
C MET A 1 14.90 -10.42 2.55
N GLU A 2 16.05 -9.77 2.45
CA GLU A 2 16.36 -8.59 3.27
C GLU A 2 15.77 -7.34 2.62
N ILE A 3 14.95 -6.59 3.36
CA ILE A 3 14.38 -5.32 2.92
C ILE A 3 15.34 -4.20 3.31
N GLN A 4 15.75 -3.41 2.32
CA GLN A 4 16.57 -2.21 2.53
C GLN A 4 15.81 -1.00 2.01
N ILE A 5 15.38 -0.12 2.91
CA ILE A 5 14.61 1.08 2.57
C ILE A 5 15.55 2.14 1.99
N GLU A 6 15.18 2.70 0.84
CA GLU A 6 15.88 3.84 0.24
C GLU A 6 15.35 5.15 0.82
N LYS A 7 14.04 5.40 0.67
CA LYS A 7 13.40 6.65 1.08
C LYS A 7 11.89 6.48 1.24
N LEU A 8 11.29 7.32 2.08
CA LEU A 8 9.85 7.50 2.14
C LEU A 8 9.34 8.14 0.84
N ALA A 9 8.30 7.57 0.24
CA ALA A 9 7.64 8.16 -0.92
C ALA A 9 6.47 9.04 -0.48
N PHE A 10 5.57 8.49 0.33
CA PHE A 10 4.53 9.25 1.01
C PHE A 10 4.09 8.54 2.29
N GLU A 11 3.52 9.33 3.19
CA GLU A 11 2.76 8.88 4.34
C GLU A 11 1.47 9.69 4.37
N SER A 12 0.32 9.02 4.55
CA SER A 12 -0.94 9.72 4.75
C SER A 12 -0.87 10.59 6.00
N LYS A 13 -1.51 11.76 5.99
CA LYS A 13 -1.55 12.60 7.19
C LYS A 13 -2.29 11.86 8.32
N PRO A 14 -1.96 12.17 9.59
CA PRO A 14 -2.80 11.74 10.71
C PRO A 14 -4.26 12.12 10.43
N ASP A 15 -5.17 11.18 10.67
CA ASP A 15 -6.62 11.35 10.53
C ASP A 15 -7.13 11.69 9.11
N SER A 16 -6.29 11.60 8.06
CA SER A 16 -6.76 11.85 6.69
C SER A 16 -7.50 10.68 6.06
N LEU A 17 -7.32 9.47 6.60
CA LEU A 17 -8.04 8.28 6.16
C LEU A 17 -9.07 7.90 7.21
N PRO A 18 -10.23 7.35 6.80
CA PRO A 18 -11.30 7.02 7.72
C PRO A 18 -10.88 5.95 8.72
N HIS A 19 -11.64 5.81 9.80
CA HIS A 19 -11.50 4.72 10.80
C HIS A 19 -10.10 4.58 11.45
N GLY A 20 -9.33 5.67 11.50
CA GLY A 20 -8.01 5.71 12.14
C GLY A 20 -6.90 5.03 11.34
N TYR A 21 -7.11 4.83 10.03
CA TYR A 21 -6.10 4.23 9.17
C TYR A 21 -4.98 5.21 8.80
N ARG A 22 -3.79 4.67 8.57
CA ARG A 22 -2.66 5.37 7.98
C ARG A 22 -1.94 4.47 6.99
N ILE A 23 -1.49 5.02 5.88
CA ILE A 23 -0.71 4.29 4.88
C ILE A 23 0.65 4.94 4.74
N ARG A 24 1.69 4.11 4.72
CA ARG A 24 3.06 4.50 4.45
C ARG A 24 3.58 3.72 3.25
N ALA A 25 4.20 4.43 2.30
CA ALA A 25 4.82 3.83 1.14
C ALA A 25 6.28 4.25 1.03
N MET A 26 7.18 3.28 0.86
CA MET A 26 8.63 3.49 0.85
C MET A 26 9.26 2.85 -0.38
N TYR A 27 10.17 3.58 -1.03
CA TYR A 27 11.04 3.00 -2.06
C TYR A 27 12.11 2.12 -1.40
N LEU A 28 12.47 1.04 -2.07
CA LEU A 28 13.46 0.08 -1.58
C LEU A 28 14.73 0.10 -2.44
N LEU A 29 15.89 0.05 -1.77
CA LEU A 29 17.16 -0.34 -2.39
C LEU A 29 17.15 -1.82 -2.76
N GLN A 30 16.58 -2.65 -1.89
CA GLN A 30 16.37 -4.09 -2.09
C GLN A 30 15.05 -4.56 -1.45
N PRO A 31 14.29 -5.45 -2.12
CA PRO A 31 14.45 -5.84 -3.52
C PRO A 31 14.29 -4.67 -4.50
N LYS A 32 15.09 -4.66 -5.58
CA LYS A 32 15.03 -3.61 -6.60
C LYS A 32 13.66 -3.58 -7.28
N ARG A 33 13.23 -2.37 -7.67
CA ARG A 33 11.96 -2.09 -8.39
C ARG A 33 10.69 -2.36 -7.58
N GLU A 34 10.83 -2.73 -6.32
CA GLU A 34 9.73 -2.87 -5.38
C GLU A 34 9.66 -1.66 -4.44
N ALA A 35 8.49 -1.46 -3.88
CA ALA A 35 8.19 -0.54 -2.81
C ALA A 35 7.56 -1.31 -1.66
N LEU A 36 7.85 -0.91 -0.44
CA LEU A 36 7.18 -1.45 0.74
C LEU A 36 5.96 -0.59 1.06
N ILE A 37 4.80 -1.22 1.15
CA ILE A 37 3.56 -0.60 1.58
C ILE A 37 3.22 -1.14 2.96
N GLU A 38 2.95 -0.23 3.89
CA GLU A 38 2.50 -0.52 5.25
C GLU A 38 1.18 0.20 5.49
N ILE A 39 0.22 -0.53 6.05
CA ILE A 39 -1.09 -0.02 6.43
C ILE A 39 -1.24 -0.24 7.93
N PHE A 40 -1.56 0.84 8.63
CA PHE A 40 -1.76 0.87 10.07
C PHE A 40 -3.20 1.23 10.41
N LYS A 41 -3.72 0.72 11.52
CA LYS A 41 -4.96 1.18 12.17
C LYS A 41 -4.61 1.60 13.59
N GLY A 42 -4.60 2.91 13.85
CA GLY A 42 -3.92 3.46 15.03
C GLY A 42 -2.42 3.18 14.99
N ASP A 43 -1.94 2.44 16.01
CA ASP A 43 -0.53 2.03 16.14
C ASP A 43 -0.26 0.61 15.60
N ASP A 44 -1.31 -0.15 15.30
CA ASP A 44 -1.19 -1.55 14.85
C ASP A 44 -0.92 -1.62 13.35
N LEU A 45 0.12 -2.35 12.95
CA LEU A 45 0.39 -2.70 11.55
C LEU A 45 -0.58 -3.81 11.13
N VAL A 46 -1.55 -3.46 10.28
CA VAL A 46 -2.62 -4.40 9.84
C VAL A 46 -2.31 -5.06 8.50
N LYS A 47 -1.53 -4.43 7.63
CA LYS A 47 -1.12 -5.03 6.35
C LYS A 47 0.25 -4.51 5.92
N GLN A 48 1.08 -5.40 5.40
CA GLN A 48 2.38 -5.08 4.83
C GLN A 48 2.60 -5.93 3.58
N PHE A 49 3.00 -5.30 2.47
CA PHE A 49 3.25 -6.01 1.21
C PHE A 49 4.21 -5.23 0.30
N LEU A 50 4.76 -5.94 -0.68
CA LEU A 50 5.55 -5.34 -1.75
C LEU A 50 4.66 -4.91 -2.91
N PHE A 51 5.00 -3.77 -3.50
CA PHE A 51 4.26 -3.16 -4.58
C PHE A 51 5.22 -2.61 -5.64
N PRO A 52 4.88 -2.64 -6.94
CA PRO A 52 5.77 -2.11 -7.96
C PRO A 52 6.11 -0.64 -7.72
N ALA A 53 7.40 -0.33 -7.57
CA ALA A 53 7.87 1.01 -7.21
C ALA A 53 7.44 2.08 -8.21
N TYR A 54 7.35 1.73 -9.49
CA TYR A 54 6.92 2.65 -10.55
C TYR A 54 5.43 3.05 -10.45
N LYS A 55 4.63 2.33 -9.65
CA LYS A 55 3.21 2.62 -9.41
C LYS A 55 2.92 3.14 -8.01
N ILE A 56 3.93 3.36 -7.17
CA ILE A 56 3.75 3.66 -5.74
C ILE A 56 2.74 4.80 -5.45
N TRP A 57 2.65 5.80 -6.34
CA TRP A 57 1.71 6.91 -6.22
C TRP A 57 0.25 6.53 -6.44
N ASN A 58 -0.03 5.37 -7.05
CA ASN A 58 -1.39 4.81 -7.13
C ASN A 58 -1.91 4.43 -5.74
N ILE A 59 -1.04 4.06 -4.81
CA ILE A 59 -1.46 3.78 -3.43
C ILE A 59 -2.00 5.06 -2.78
N ALA A 60 -1.34 6.21 -3.01
CA ALA A 60 -1.84 7.49 -2.52
C ALA A 60 -3.17 7.88 -3.19
N ALA A 61 -3.27 7.69 -4.51
CA ALA A 61 -4.47 8.02 -5.28
C ALA A 61 -5.71 7.19 -4.87
N HIS A 62 -5.51 5.95 -4.45
CA HIS A 62 -6.57 5.01 -4.05
C HIS A 62 -6.60 4.73 -2.55
N ALA A 63 -5.98 5.59 -1.73
CA ALA A 63 -5.84 5.34 -0.29
C ALA A 63 -7.19 5.16 0.43
N HIS A 64 -8.22 5.92 0.03
CA HIS A 64 -9.58 5.75 0.56
C HIS A 64 -10.19 4.41 0.14
N ASP A 65 -10.18 4.08 -1.16
CA ASP A 65 -10.70 2.81 -1.68
C ASP A 65 -10.04 1.59 -1.02
N ILE A 66 -8.74 1.70 -0.71
CA ILE A 66 -7.97 0.65 -0.02
C ILE A 66 -8.49 0.45 1.40
N VAL A 67 -8.69 1.54 2.15
CA VAL A 67 -9.15 1.48 3.54
C VAL A 67 -10.61 1.01 3.62
N ASP A 68 -11.47 1.50 2.74
CA ASP A 68 -12.88 1.09 2.70
C ASP A 68 -13.00 -0.42 2.46
N GLY A 69 -12.21 -0.96 1.52
CA GLY A 69 -12.17 -2.41 1.28
C GLY A 69 -11.68 -3.23 2.48
N LEU A 70 -10.74 -2.70 3.27
CA LEU A 70 -10.28 -3.37 4.50
C LEU A 70 -11.39 -3.44 5.56
N GLU A 71 -12.22 -2.41 5.68
CA GLU A 71 -13.37 -2.42 6.60
C GLU A 71 -14.51 -3.32 6.12
N ASP A 72 -14.71 -3.45 4.80
CA ASP A 72 -15.72 -4.30 4.16
C ASP A 72 -15.37 -5.81 4.18
N GLY A 73 -14.69 -6.28 5.23
CA GLY A 73 -14.35 -7.69 5.42
C GLY A 73 -13.09 -8.15 4.68
N GLY A 74 -12.20 -7.22 4.33
CA GLY A 74 -10.94 -7.53 3.64
C GLY A 74 -11.07 -7.60 2.12
N ASP A 75 -12.03 -6.88 1.54
CA ASP A 75 -12.10 -6.67 0.09
C ASP A 75 -10.83 -5.95 -0.39
N GLU A 76 -10.13 -6.59 -1.32
CA GLU A 76 -8.91 -6.04 -1.89
C GLU A 76 -9.18 -5.12 -3.09
N ARG A 77 -10.42 -4.72 -3.33
CA ARG A 77 -10.80 -3.89 -4.49
C ARG A 77 -9.95 -2.64 -4.63
N GLY A 78 -9.74 -1.87 -3.56
CA GLY A 78 -8.89 -0.67 -3.60
C GLY A 78 -7.44 -1.01 -3.92
N LEU A 79 -6.91 -2.11 -3.36
CA LEU A 79 -5.57 -2.58 -3.69
C LEU A 79 -5.46 -3.03 -5.15
N ARG A 80 -6.46 -3.76 -5.66
CA ARG A 80 -6.54 -4.19 -7.05
C ARG A 80 -6.63 -3.01 -8.00
N MET A 81 -7.38 -1.96 -7.65
CA MET A 81 -7.46 -0.71 -8.41
C MET A 81 -6.10 -0.01 -8.44
N ALA A 82 -5.45 0.17 -7.29
CA ALA A 82 -4.13 0.78 -7.22
C ALA A 82 -3.10 0.03 -8.08
N ALA A 83 -3.21 -1.29 -8.07
CA ALA A 83 -2.27 -2.19 -8.69
C ALA A 83 -2.54 -2.42 -10.20
N TRP A 84 -3.76 -2.14 -10.67
CA TRP A 84 -4.22 -2.42 -12.02
C TRP A 84 -3.32 -1.78 -13.09
N ASN A 85 -2.99 -2.55 -14.14
CA ASN A 85 -2.15 -2.10 -15.26
C ASN A 85 -2.96 -1.82 -16.55
N GLY A 86 -4.29 -1.92 -16.49
CA GLY A 86 -5.19 -1.75 -17.64
C GLY A 86 -5.41 -2.99 -18.51
N ILE A 87 -4.78 -4.13 -18.22
CA ILE A 87 -4.91 -5.39 -19.01
C ILE A 87 -5.21 -6.59 -18.09
N GLU A 88 -4.42 -6.82 -17.05
CA GLU A 88 -4.60 -7.91 -16.09
C GLU A 88 -4.57 -7.34 -14.66
N GLY A 89 -5.46 -7.85 -13.80
CA GLY A 89 -5.48 -7.47 -12.38
C GLY A 89 -4.11 -7.72 -11.74
N ALA A 90 -3.74 -6.90 -10.78
CA ALA A 90 -2.39 -7.03 -10.25
C ALA A 90 -2.21 -8.25 -9.35
N THR A 91 -1.03 -8.82 -9.44
CA THR A 91 -0.56 -9.86 -8.53
C THR A 91 -0.11 -9.20 -7.23
N LEU A 92 -0.96 -9.21 -6.23
CA LEU A 92 -0.56 -8.98 -4.84
C LEU A 92 0.21 -10.22 -4.38
N VAL A 93 1.51 -10.08 -4.14
CA VAL A 93 2.27 -11.11 -3.44
C VAL A 93 2.17 -10.80 -1.96
N LEU A 94 1.17 -11.40 -1.31
CA LEU A 94 1.05 -11.42 0.14
C LEU A 94 1.97 -12.54 0.69
N PRO A 95 2.72 -12.29 1.78
CA PRO A 95 3.45 -13.35 2.48
C PRO A 95 2.51 -14.39 3.10
#